data_AF-A0A918FY75-F1
#
_entry.id   AF-A0A918FY75-F1
#
_cell.length_a   1.000
_cell.length_b   1.000
_cell.length_c   1.000
_cell.angle_alpha   90.00
_cell.angle_beta   90.00
_cell.angle_gamma   90.00
#
_symmetry.space_group_name_H-M   'P 1'
#
loop_
_entity.id
_entity.type
_entity.pdbx_description
1 polymer ?
#
loop_
_entity_poly.entity_id
_entity_poly.type
_entity_poly.pdbx_seq_one_letter_code
_entity_poly.pdbx_strand_id
1 'polypeptide(L)' 'MKETDPSAEAGKGRVPLWLDPEDLRWLADHCCCPANASDADKDRCGRLRFRASAALHKHGQPR' A
#
# COMPACT_ATOMS: atom_id res chain seq x y z
N MET A 1 6.20 13.57 11.62
CA MET A 1 5.37 12.34 11.52
C MET A 1 6.28 11.15 11.76
N LYS A 2 5.95 10.24 12.69
CA LYS A 2 6.80 9.06 12.92
C LYS A 2 6.71 8.15 11.70
N GLU A 3 7.86 7.90 11.10
CA GLU A 3 8.06 6.87 10.08
C GLU A 3 7.44 5.56 10.54
N THR A 4 6.94 4.76 9.60
CA THR A 4 6.42 3.43 9.92
C THR A 4 7.55 2.64 10.58
N ASP A 5 7.44 2.36 11.89
CA ASP A 5 8.50 1.67 12.66
C ASP A 5 8.81 0.30 12.00
N PRO A 6 10.02 0.14 11.45
CA PRO A 6 10.40 -1.09 10.75
C PRO A 6 10.29 -2.33 11.65
N SER A 7 10.60 -2.20 12.93
CA SER A 7 10.58 -3.31 13.89
C SER A 7 9.15 -3.76 14.19
N ALA A 8 8.23 -2.80 14.34
CA ALA A 8 6.82 -3.08 14.60
C ALA A 8 6.12 -3.73 13.40
N GLU A 9 6.51 -3.39 12.17
CA GLU A 9 5.98 -4.02 10.97
C GLU A 9 6.59 -5.40 10.70
N ALA A 10 7.88 -5.59 10.99
CA ALA A 10 8.53 -6.89 10.95
C ALA A 10 7.84 -7.90 11.90
N GLY A 11 7.48 -7.46 13.12
CA GLY A 11 6.69 -8.27 14.06
C GLY A 11 5.31 -8.69 13.55
N LYS A 12 4.77 -8.02 12.53
CA LYS A 12 3.51 -8.37 11.85
C LYS A 12 3.73 -9.21 10.57
N GLY A 13 4.96 -9.69 10.34
CA GLY A 13 5.34 -10.43 9.14
C GLY A 13 5.35 -9.56 7.87
N ARG A 14 5.42 -8.24 8.01
CA ARG A 14 5.47 -7.31 6.87
C ARG A 14 6.92 -6.99 6.54
N VAL A 15 7.20 -6.92 5.25
CA VAL A 15 8.51 -6.54 4.73
C VAL A 15 8.48 -5.09 4.26
N PRO A 16 9.57 -4.33 4.46
CA PRO A 16 9.65 -3.00 3.90
C PRO A 16 9.78 -3.08 2.38
N LEU A 17 9.08 -2.17 1.69
CA LEU A 17 9.10 -2.00 0.24
C LEU A 17 9.27 -0.51 -0.02
N TRP A 18 10.37 -0.13 -0.66
CA TRP A 18 10.65 1.23 -1.08
C TRP A 18 10.26 1.38 -2.54
N LEU A 19 9.43 2.38 -2.81
CA LEU A 19 8.95 2.74 -4.13
C LEU A 19 8.99 4.26 -4.23
N ASP A 20 9.21 4.76 -5.44
CA ASP A 20 9.11 6.19 -5.68
C ASP A 20 7.64 6.65 -5.58
N PRO A 21 7.39 7.94 -5.31
CA PRO A 21 6.02 8.42 -5.13
C PRO A 21 5.14 8.23 -6.37
N GLU A 22 5.72 8.22 -7.57
CA GLU A 22 5.00 7.96 -8.82
C GLU A 22 4.49 6.51 -8.88
N ASP A 23 5.34 5.54 -8.54
CA ASP A 23 4.97 4.13 -8.46
C ASP A 23 3.92 3.88 -7.37
N LEU A 24 4.01 4.58 -6.24
CA LEU A 24 3.00 4.50 -5.19
C LEU A 24 1.65 5.05 -5.65
N ARG A 25 1.63 6.13 -6.44
CA ARG A 25 0.39 6.68 -7.01
C ARG A 25 -0.19 5.71 -8.03
N TRP A 26 0.65 5.18 -8.91
CA TRP A 26 0.24 4.15 -9.85
C TRP A 26 -0.38 2.95 -9.12
N LEU A 27 0.27 2.44 -8.06
CA LEU A 27 -0.23 1.31 -7.29
C LEU A 27 -1.53 1.63 -6.52
N ALA A 28 -1.66 2.85 -5.99
CA ALA A 28 -2.87 3.29 -5.30
C ALA A 28 -4.10 3.30 -6.21
N ASP A 29 -3.90 3.65 -7.49
CA ASP A 29 -4.98 3.84 -8.47
C ASP A 29 -5.22 2.60 -9.34
N HIS A 30 -4.15 1.89 -9.72
CA HIS A 30 -4.16 0.84 -10.74
C HIS A 30 -3.95 -0.58 -10.18
N CYS A 31 -3.77 -0.77 -8.87
CA CYS A 31 -3.75 -2.11 -8.30
C CYS A 31 -5.15 -2.75 -8.41
N CYS A 32 -5.41 -3.38 -9.54
CA CYS A 32 -6.69 -3.98 -9.88
C CYS A 32 -6.67 -5.48 -9.62
N CYS A 33 -7.78 -5.98 -9.10
CA CYS A 33 -8.10 -7.39 -9.16
C CYS A 33 -9.00 -7.61 -10.40
N PRO A 34 -8.95 -8.78 -11.06
CA PRO A 34 -9.91 -9.13 -12.09
C PRO A 34 -11.36 -8.92 -11.62
N ALA A 35 -12.28 -8.58 -12.52
CA ALA A 35 -13.68 -8.34 -12.15
C ALA A 35 -14.34 -9.56 -11.48
N ASN A 36 -13.90 -10.76 -11.86
CA ASN A 36 -14.31 -12.05 -11.31
C ASN A 36 -13.41 -12.56 -10.17
N ALA A 37 -12.53 -11.73 -9.63
CA ALA A 37 -11.67 -12.12 -8.52
C ALA A 37 -12.50 -12.52 -7.31
N SER A 38 -11.97 -13.48 -6.54
CA SER A 38 -12.56 -13.86 -5.26
C SER A 38 -12.61 -12.67 -4.30
N ASP A 39 -13.49 -12.71 -3.31
CA ASP A 39 -13.55 -11.63 -2.31
C ASP A 39 -12.24 -11.53 -1.52
N ALA A 40 -11.57 -12.66 -1.26
CA ALA A 40 -10.25 -12.69 -0.64
C ALA A 40 -9.19 -11.94 -1.47
N ASP A 41 -9.24 -12.06 -2.79
CA ASP A 41 -8.35 -11.32 -3.69
C ASP A 41 -8.71 -9.84 -3.72
N LYS A 42 -10.00 -9.49 -3.81
CA LYS A 42 -10.46 -8.09 -3.75
C LYS A 42 -10.00 -7.40 -2.47
N ASP A 43 -10.10 -8.09 -1.33
CA ASP A 43 -9.58 -7.61 -0.05
C ASP A 43 -8.06 -7.42 -0.09
N ARG A 44 -7.34 -8.35 -0.73
CA ARG A 44 -5.88 -8.21 -0.92
C ARG A 44 -5.54 -6.97 -1.73
N CYS A 45 -6.21 -6.75 -2.87
CA CYS A 45 -6.03 -5.55 -3.68
C CYS A 45 -6.39 -4.27 -2.90
N GLY A 46 -7.49 -4.30 -2.11
CA GLY A 46 -7.90 -3.19 -1.25
C GLY A 46 -6.83 -2.82 -0.21
N ARG A 47 -6.24 -3.83 0.45
CA ARG A 47 -5.14 -3.61 1.40
C ARG A 47 -3.91 -2.99 0.73
N LEU A 48 -3.56 -3.42 -0.49
CA LEU A 48 -2.42 -2.87 -1.23
C LEU A 48 -2.64 -1.40 -1.59
N ARG A 49 -3.80 -1.05 -2.19
CA ARG A 49 -4.15 0.34 -2.53
C ARG A 49 -4.14 1.24 -1.30
N PHE A 50 -4.73 0.78 -0.20
CA PHE A 50 -4.76 1.52 1.05
C PHE A 50 -3.35 1.81 1.56
N ARG A 51 -2.46 0.81 1.54
CA ARG A 51 -1.08 0.97 2.02
C ARG A 51 -0.27 1.92 1.14
N ALA A 52 -0.43 1.85 -0.18
CA ALA A 52 0.19 2.79 -1.11
C ALA A 52 -0.27 4.24 -0.85
N SER A 53 -1.57 4.42 -0.69
CA SER A 53 -2.17 5.73 -0.39
C SER A 53 -1.74 6.28 0.96
N ALA A 54 -1.65 5.42 1.97
CA ALA A 54 -1.16 5.78 3.30
C ALA A 54 0.32 6.18 3.26
N ALA A 55 1.14 5.54 2.42
CA ALA A 55 2.55 5.91 2.23
C ALA A 55 2.68 7.30 1.59
N LEU A 56 1.87 7.61 0.56
CA LEU A 56 1.83 8.95 -0.05
C LEU A 56 1.38 10.04 0.93
N HIS A 57 0.28 9.81 1.66
CA HIS A 57 -0.21 10.73 2.67
C HIS A 57 0.86 11.00 3.74
N LYS A 58 1.57 9.94 4.15
CA LYS A 58 2.66 10.03 5.11
C LYS A 58 3.83 10.87 4.57
N HIS A 59 4.13 10.76 3.28
CA HIS A 59 5.15 11.56 2.61
C HIS A 59 4.70 13.01 2.32
N GLY A 60 3.53 13.43 2.82
CA GLY A 60 2.98 14.77 2.57
C GLY A 60 2.54 14.98 1.12
N GLN A 61 2.39 13.91 0.34
CA GLN A 61 1.88 14.00 -1.02
C GLN A 61 0.35 13.90 -1.03
N PRO A 62 -0.35 14.82 -1.71
CA PRO A 62 -1.76 14.65 -1.99
C PRO A 62 -1.95 13.46 -2.93
N ARG A 63 -3.11 12.83 -2.79
CA ARG A 63 -3.52 11.69 -3.59
C ARG A 63 -3.77 12.16 -5.02
#